data_AF-A0A2T2XVP3-F1
#
_entry.id   AF-A0A2T2XVP3-F1
#
_cell.length_a   1.000
_cell.length_b   1.000
_cell.length_c   1.000
_cell.angle_alpha   90.00
_cell.angle_beta   90.00
_cell.angle_gamma   90.00
#
_symmetry.space_group_name_H-M   'P 1'
#
loop_
_entity.id
_entity.type
_entity.pdbx_description
1 polymer ?
#
loop_
_entity_poly.entity_id
_entity_poly.type
_entity_poly.pdbx_seq_one_letter_code
_entity_poly.pdbx_strand_id
1 'polypeptide(L)'
;MSTLDALAALAFCLCGLFYICHTGRAIQTGVFIGWYKGSYEKYYIYRAKEPWNFYFNVIGMAVIGALLFAIGVVIFDESLQVFLYMRSLSV
;
A
#
# COMPACT_ATOMS: atom_id res chain seq x y z
N MET A 1 -0.80 22.95 -3.47
CA MET A 1 -1.19 21.77 -2.69
C MET A 1 -1.82 22.22 -1.40
N SER A 2 -3.07 21.84 -1.10
CA SER A 2 -3.60 22.08 0.24
C SER A 2 -2.87 21.16 1.23
N THR A 3 -2.79 21.54 2.50
CA THR A 3 -2.20 20.69 3.55
C THR A 3 -2.93 19.34 3.65
N LEU A 4 -4.23 19.32 3.34
CA LEU A 4 -5.04 18.10 3.33
C LEU A 4 -4.63 17.14 2.21
N ASP A 5 -4.40 17.65 0.99
CA ASP A 5 -3.98 16.82 -0.15
C ASP A 5 -2.60 16.21 0.09
N ALA A 6 -1.69 16.98 0.68
CA ALA A 6 -0.35 16.51 1.06
C ALA A 6 -0.42 15.38 2.09
N LEU A 7 -1.27 15.54 3.11
CA LEU A 7 -1.48 14.53 4.14
C LEU A 7 -2.15 13.28 3.58
N ALA A 8 -3.13 13.44 2.69
CA ALA A 8 -3.79 12.34 2.01
C ALA A 8 -2.80 11.56 1.14
N ALA A 9 -2.03 12.24 0.28
CA ALA A 9 -1.01 11.62 -0.57
C ALA A 9 0.00 10.84 0.26
N LEU A 10 0.51 11.45 1.34
CA LEU A 10 1.44 10.80 2.25
C LEU A 10 0.82 9.56 2.92
N ALA A 11 -0.42 9.66 3.39
CA ALA A 11 -1.12 8.53 4.02
C ALA A 11 -1.31 7.37 3.04
N PHE A 12 -1.71 7.64 1.79
CA PHE A 12 -1.84 6.63 0.74
C PHE A 12 -0.51 5.98 0.39
N CYS A 13 0.57 6.76 0.24
CA CYS A 13 1.91 6.25 -0.01
C CYS A 13 2.41 5.36 1.13
N LEU A 14 2.28 5.80 2.39
CA LEU A 14 2.72 5.02 3.55
C LEU A 14 1.90 3.74 3.73
N CYS A 15 0.59 3.81 3.52
CA CYS A 15 -0.28 2.64 3.58
C CYS A 15 0.07 1.64 2.47
N GLY A 16 0.28 2.12 1.24
CA GLY A 16 0.70 1.28 0.12
C GLY A 16 2.04 0.58 0.36
N LEU A 17 3.05 1.33 0.83
CA LEU A 17 4.35 0.79 1.22
C LEU A 17 4.22 -0.23 2.35
N PHE A 18 3.38 0.02 3.34
CA PHE A 18 3.13 -0.93 4.43
C PHE A 18 2.65 -2.27 3.88
N TYR A 19 1.64 -2.29 3.01
CA TYR A 19 1.13 -3.52 2.39
C TYR A 19 2.18 -4.23 1.54
N ILE A 20 2.97 -3.49 0.74
CA ILE A 20 4.04 -4.07 -0.10
C ILE A 20 5.14 -4.68 0.76
N CYS A 21 5.61 -3.97 1.78
CA CYS A 21 6.64 -4.46 2.71
C CYS A 21 6.15 -5.70 3.47
N HIS A 22 4.90 -5.68 3.92
CA HIS A 22 4.31 -6.81 4.65
C HIS A 22 4.14 -8.04 3.75
N THR A 23 3.75 -7.83 2.49
CA THR A 23 3.72 -8.87 1.45
C THR A 23 5.12 -9.46 1.24
N GLY A 24 6.14 -8.63 1.07
CA GLY A 24 7.53 -9.08 0.90
C GLY A 24 8.03 -9.92 2.08
N ARG A 25 7.75 -9.47 3.32
CA ARG A 25 8.08 -10.24 4.53
C ARG A 25 7.32 -11.56 4.61
N ALA A 26 6.05 -11.60 4.20
CA ALA A 26 5.26 -12.82 4.18
C ALA A 26 5.82 -13.86 3.20
N ILE A 27 6.25 -13.42 2.01
CA ILE A 27 6.89 -14.30 1.01
C ILE A 27 8.22 -14.85 1.53
N GLN A 28 9.07 -13.99 2.12
CA GLN A 28 10.39 -14.41 2.62
C GLN A 28 10.31 -15.40 3.79
N THR A 29 9.40 -15.15 4.73
CA THR A 29 9.33 -15.93 5.98
C THR A 29 8.37 -17.11 5.88
N GLY A 30 7.49 -17.12 4.88
CA GLY A 30 6.35 -18.03 4.84
C GLY A 30 5.34 -17.79 5.97
N VAL A 31 5.42 -16.63 6.64
CA VAL A 31 4.56 -16.23 7.76
C VAL A 31 3.78 -14.98 7.38
N PHE A 32 2.47 -15.11 7.26
CA PHE A 32 1.56 -13.99 7.01
C PHE A 32 0.90 -13.57 8.31
N ILE A 33 0.84 -12.27 8.58
CA ILE A 33 0.08 -11.74 9.72
C ILE A 33 -1.07 -10.95 9.13
N GLY A 34 -2.31 -11.35 9.40
CA GLY A 34 -3.43 -10.65 8.83
C GLY A 34 -4.77 -11.11 9.37
N TRP A 35 -5.81 -10.42 8.93
CA TRP A 35 -7.18 -10.75 9.26
C TRP A 35 -7.62 -11.96 8.45
N TYR A 36 -7.97 -13.04 9.13
CA TYR A 36 -8.56 -14.22 8.51
C TYR A 36 -9.61 -14.79 9.45
N LYS A 37 -10.79 -15.08 8.89
CA LYS A 37 -11.99 -15.46 9.66
C LYS A 37 -12.33 -14.50 10.81
N GLY A 38 -12.03 -13.21 10.66
CA GLY A 38 -12.32 -12.20 11.69
C GLY A 38 -11.33 -12.13 12.85
N SER A 39 -10.24 -12.91 12.82
CA SER A 39 -9.15 -12.85 13.81
C SER A 39 -7.89 -12.29 13.18
N TYR A 40 -7.18 -11.41 13.89
CA TYR A 40 -5.85 -10.95 13.49
C TYR A 40 -4.79 -11.94 14.00
N GLU A 41 -4.36 -12.86 13.16
CA GLU A 41 -3.51 -13.99 13.55
C GLU A 41 -2.29 -14.16 12.63
N LYS A 42 -1.30 -14.90 13.11
CA LYS A 42 -0.12 -15.32 12.32
C LYS A 42 -0.41 -16.66 11.64
N TYR A 43 -0.41 -16.65 10.32
CA TYR A 43 -0.60 -17.80 9.44
C TYR A 43 0.75 -18.30 8.94
N TYR A 44 0.96 -19.61 9.06
CA TYR A 44 2.20 -20.28 8.67
C TYR A 44 1.93 -21.16 7.44
N ILE A 45 2.49 -20.82 6.28
CA ILE A 45 2.27 -21.58 5.02
C ILE A 45 2.57 -23.06 5.20
N TYR A 46 3.68 -23.37 5.89
CA TYR A 46 4.19 -24.74 6.06
C TYR A 46 3.29 -25.64 6.90
N ARG A 47 2.22 -25.12 7.53
CA ARG A 47 1.23 -25.89 8.28
C ARG A 47 -0.12 -26.02 7.55
N ALA A 48 -0.30 -25.35 6.41
CA ALA A 48 -1.57 -25.33 5.70
C ALA A 48 -1.65 -26.48 4.69
N LYS A 49 -2.72 -27.28 4.77
CA LYS A 49 -3.05 -28.29 3.73
C LYS A 49 -3.28 -27.66 2.36
N GLU A 50 -3.76 -26.41 2.34
CA GLU A 50 -4.09 -25.66 1.13
C GLU A 50 -3.46 -24.26 1.20
N PRO A 51 -2.22 -24.07 0.69
CA PRO A 51 -1.52 -22.80 0.75
C PRO A 51 -2.07 -21.76 -0.24
N TRP A 52 -2.99 -22.13 -1.11
CA TRP A 52 -3.59 -21.24 -2.12
C TRP A 52 -4.21 -19.99 -1.52
N ASN A 53 -4.88 -20.11 -0.37
CA ASN A 53 -5.44 -18.97 0.34
C ASN A 53 -4.36 -17.99 0.82
N PHE A 54 -3.18 -18.48 1.21
CA PHE A 54 -2.06 -17.61 1.54
C PHE A 54 -1.61 -16.82 0.31
N TYR A 55 -1.36 -17.51 -0.81
CA TYR A 55 -0.88 -16.86 -2.03
C TYR A 55 -1.89 -15.84 -2.57
N PHE A 56 -3.18 -16.18 -2.53
CA PHE A 56 -4.24 -15.26 -2.94
C PHE A 56 -4.29 -14.01 -2.05
N ASN A 57 -4.20 -14.17 -0.73
CA ASN A 57 -4.16 -13.03 0.20
C ASN A 57 -2.91 -12.17 0.03
N VAL A 58 -1.75 -12.79 -0.19
CA VAL A 58 -0.49 -12.08 -0.44
C VAL A 58 -0.55 -11.31 -1.76
N ILE A 59 -1.04 -11.91 -2.84
CA ILE A 59 -1.24 -11.21 -4.12
C ILE A 59 -2.24 -10.07 -3.96
N GLY A 60 -3.36 -10.30 -3.25
CA GLY A 60 -4.37 -9.28 -2.97
C GLY A 60 -3.78 -8.08 -2.22
N MET A 61 -3.01 -8.33 -1.15
CA MET A 61 -2.31 -7.27 -0.42
C MET A 61 -1.28 -6.54 -1.29
N ALA A 62 -0.53 -7.24 -2.14
CA ALA A 62 0.41 -6.62 -3.05
C ALA A 62 -0.27 -5.66 -4.03
N VAL A 63 -1.39 -6.10 -4.62
CA VAL A 63 -2.18 -5.31 -5.58
C VAL A 63 -2.81 -4.10 -4.90
N ILE A 64 -3.42 -4.29 -3.72
CA ILE A 64 -3.99 -3.18 -2.93
C ILE A 64 -2.88 -2.20 -2.53
N GLY A 65 -1.74 -2.70 -2.07
CA GLY A 65 -0.60 -1.88 -1.70
C GLY A 65 -0.07 -1.04 -2.87
N ALA A 66 0.09 -1.66 -4.03
CA ALA A 66 0.51 -0.96 -5.25
C ALA A 66 -0.51 0.09 -5.70
N LEU A 67 -1.81 -0.23 -5.62
CA LEU A 67 -2.88 0.71 -5.96
C LEU A 67 -2.88 1.92 -5.02
N LEU A 68 -2.81 1.71 -3.70
CA LEU A 68 -2.75 2.80 -2.71
C LEU A 68 -1.51 3.66 -2.92
N PHE A 69 -0.36 3.04 -3.18
CA PHE A 69 0.87 3.77 -3.47
C PHE A 69 0.74 4.62 -4.74
N ALA A 70 0.20 4.05 -5.82
CA ALA A 70 -0.03 4.77 -7.08
C ALA A 70 -0.99 5.96 -6.89
N ILE A 71 -2.07 5.80 -6.13
CA ILE A 71 -2.99 6.89 -5.78
C ILE A 71 -2.24 8.03 -5.07
N GLY A 72 -1.43 7.70 -4.07
CA GLY A 72 -0.64 8.71 -3.35
C GLY A 72 0.33 9.46 -4.26
N VAL A 73 0.98 8.77 -5.19
CA VAL A 73 1.89 9.37 -6.18
C VAL A 73 1.13 10.30 -7.14
N VAL A 74 -0.04 9.90 -7.64
CA VAL A 74 -0.85 10.73 -8.55
C VAL A 74 -1.29 12.03 -7.86
N ILE A 75 -1.81 11.94 -6.63
CA ILE A 75 -2.21 13.13 -5.86
C ILE A 75 -1.01 14.09 -5.67
N PHE A 76 0.18 13.53 -5.42
CA PHE A 76 1.39 14.31 -5.26
C PHE A 76 1.82 15.00 -6.55
N ASP A 77 1.78 14.30 -7.69
CA ASP A 77 2.15 14.82 -9.00
C ASP A 77 1.20 15.94 -9.46
N GLU A 78 -0.12 15.71 -9.39
CA GLU A 78 -1.12 16.74 -9.73
C GLU A 78 -0.93 18.01 -8.88
N SER A 79 -0.69 17.82 -7.58
CA SER A 79 -0.44 18.92 -6.65
C SER A 79 0.85 19.69 -6.94
N LEU A 80 1.89 19.00 -7.43
CA LEU A 80 3.16 19.59 -7.82
C LEU A 80 3.03 20.39 -9.12
N GLN A 81 2.33 19.86 -10.12
CA GLN A 81 2.09 20.53 -11.40
C GLN A 81 1.32 21.85 -11.21
N VAL A 82 0.27 21.83 -10.38
CA VAL A 82 -0.50 23.04 -10.04
C VAL A 82 0.39 24.09 -9.35
N PHE A 83 1.26 23.67 -8.42
CA PHE A 83 2.18 24.60 -7.75
C PHE A 83 3.18 25.24 -8.72
N LEU A 84 3.77 24.46 -9.63
CA LEU A 84 4.70 24.95 -10.64
C LEU A 84 4.01 25.93 -11.61
N TYR A 85 2.78 25.63 -12.02
CA TYR A 85 1.97 26.53 -12.86
C TYR A 85 1.68 27.86 -12.15
N MET A 86 1.19 27.84 -10.90
CA MET A 86 0.96 29.07 -10.13
C MET A 86 2.23 29.90 -9.94
N ARG A 87 3.38 29.25 -9.69
CA ARG A 87 4.67 29.91 -9.59
C ARG A 87 5.06 30.63 -10.88
N SER A 88 4.84 30.00 -12.04
CA SER A 88 5.14 30.61 -13.34
C SER A 88 4.30 31.84 -13.68
N LEU A 89 3.08 31.93 -13.12
CA LEU A 89 2.19 33.09 -13.30
C LEU A 89 2.50 34.25 -12.33
N SER A 90 3.24 33.97 -11.25
CA SER A 90 3.64 34.96 -10.24
C SER A 90 4.98 35.65 -10.53
N VAL A 91 5.61 35.31 -11.67
CA VAL A 91 6.84 35.93 -12.20
C VAL A 91 6.47 36.71 -13.45
#